data_AF-A0A932TBW9-F1
#
_entry.id   AF-A0A932TBW9-F1
#
_cell.length_a   1.000
_cell.length_b   1.000
_cell.length_c   1.000
_cell.angle_alpha   90.00
_cell.angle_beta   90.00
_cell.angle_gamma   90.00
#
_symmetry.space_group_name_H-M   'P 1'
#
loop_
_entity.id
_entity.type
_entity.pdbx_description
1 polymer ?
#
loop_
_entity_poly.entity_id
_entity_poly.type
_entity_poly.pdbx_seq_one_letter_code
_entity_poly.pdbx_strand_id
1 'polypeptide(L)'
;MQPQLRRTARRSTRPMRVVLFAGVLAGLLTVGNAGLAVAGGEKKEKPRAVKLYWKTGPLGRYTYPSLLWNFDDRDRDRRGQGPAVFREQNPDPLTPPPAAFDGQFLNAETGHPIPEVEAIISYGEAEPGVVLTDGRGRFSAEDVPAGQYSIASHAAGYYDEKTTVTLVPGKTNVVRLRLRPRPAAFAGHLRAGDGQPVAGARVVLKDSKRKVVQEMATLADGSFGAGGLKAGRYTLEVTIGEKTTRTSLELKPGDIQELELAAK
;
A
#
# COMPACT_ATOMS: atom_id res chain seq x y z
N MET A 1 -1.95 -51.05 -17.46
CA MET A 1 -1.73 -50.81 -16.01
C MET A 1 -0.98 -49.50 -15.85
N GLN A 2 -1.68 -48.44 -15.41
CA GLN A 2 -1.11 -47.15 -15.03
C GLN A 2 -1.21 -47.00 -13.51
N PRO A 3 -0.20 -46.43 -12.81
CA PRO A 3 -0.35 -46.10 -11.40
C PRO A 3 -1.01 -44.73 -11.21
N GLN A 4 -1.90 -44.69 -10.21
CA GLN A 4 -2.72 -43.56 -9.77
C GLN A 4 -1.91 -42.56 -8.95
N LEU A 5 -1.98 -41.27 -9.27
CA LEU A 5 -1.55 -40.17 -8.40
C LEU A 5 -2.74 -39.23 -8.16
N ARG A 6 -3.39 -39.39 -7.01
CA ARG A 6 -4.37 -38.45 -6.48
C ARG A 6 -3.66 -37.20 -5.97
N ARG A 7 -3.94 -36.05 -6.59
CA ARG A 7 -3.88 -34.73 -5.93
C ARG A 7 -4.99 -33.85 -6.47
N THR A 8 -6.11 -33.80 -5.76
CA THR A 8 -7.14 -32.77 -5.96
C THR A 8 -6.69 -31.50 -5.25
N ALA A 9 -6.30 -30.47 -6.00
CA ALA A 9 -6.17 -29.10 -5.51
C ALA A 9 -7.26 -28.23 -6.14
N ARG A 10 -8.32 -27.96 -5.37
CA ARG A 10 -9.32 -26.92 -5.69
C ARG A 10 -8.63 -25.56 -5.71
N ARG A 11 -8.55 -24.88 -6.85
CA ARG A 11 -8.30 -23.43 -6.90
C ARG A 11 -9.65 -22.71 -6.91
N SER A 12 -10.08 -22.31 -5.71
CA SER A 12 -11.15 -21.34 -5.51
C SER A 12 -10.51 -19.95 -5.51
N THR A 13 -10.68 -19.18 -6.58
CA THR A 13 -10.32 -17.77 -6.65
C THR A 13 -11.39 -16.94 -5.94
N ARG A 14 -11.14 -16.55 -4.69
CA ARG A 14 -11.84 -15.46 -4.00
C ARG A 14 -10.90 -14.27 -3.86
N PRO A 15 -11.36 -13.02 -4.04
CA PRO A 15 -10.55 -11.84 -3.77
C PRO A 15 -10.21 -11.78 -2.27
N MET A 16 -8.92 -11.64 -1.96
CA MET A 16 -8.41 -11.49 -0.61
C MET A 16 -8.83 -10.12 -0.08
N ARG A 17 -9.78 -10.10 0.87
CA ARG A 17 -10.02 -8.93 1.72
C ARG A 17 -8.97 -8.97 2.83
N VAL A 18 -8.18 -7.90 2.96
CA VAL A 18 -7.27 -7.71 4.09
C VAL A 18 -8.14 -7.50 5.33
N VAL A 19 -8.18 -8.50 6.21
CA VAL A 19 -8.80 -8.39 7.53
C VAL A 19 -7.68 -8.01 8.50
N LEU A 20 -7.67 -6.75 8.92
CA LEU A 20 -6.81 -6.27 10.00
C LEU A 20 -7.36 -6.78 11.33
N PHE A 21 -6.56 -7.58 12.04
CA PHE A 21 -6.88 -8.02 13.40
C PHE A 21 -6.71 -6.85 14.39
N ALA A 22 -7.80 -6.41 15.00
CA ALA A 22 -7.76 -5.59 16.20
C ALA A 22 -7.77 -6.52 17.43
N GLY A 23 -6.64 -6.60 18.14
CA GLY A 23 -6.57 -7.25 19.45
C GLY A 23 -7.37 -6.46 20.48
N VAL A 24 -8.36 -7.10 21.10
CA VAL A 24 -9.17 -6.52 22.17
C VAL A 24 -8.42 -6.72 23.50
N LEU A 25 -7.99 -5.63 24.13
CA LEU A 25 -7.69 -5.62 25.56
C LEU A 25 -8.76 -4.80 26.27
N ALA A 26 -9.62 -5.48 27.02
CA ALA A 26 -10.60 -4.87 27.89
C ALA A 26 -9.93 -4.49 29.22
N GLY A 27 -9.70 -3.20 29.45
CA GLY A 27 -9.32 -2.65 30.75
C GLY A 27 -10.49 -1.86 31.34
N LEU A 28 -11.04 -2.33 32.46
CA LEU A 28 -12.02 -1.60 33.28
C LEU A 28 -11.26 -0.51 34.05
N LEU A 29 -11.60 0.77 33.85
CA LEU A 29 -11.12 1.86 34.69
C LEU A 29 -12.31 2.46 35.46
N THR A 30 -12.40 2.08 36.73
CA THR A 30 -13.35 2.62 37.71
C THR A 30 -12.79 3.97 38.19
N VAL A 31 -13.41 5.09 37.78
CA VAL A 31 -13.09 6.39 38.38
C VAL A 31 -13.98 6.55 39.62
N GLY A 32 -13.36 6.45 40.79
CA GLY A 32 -13.95 6.85 42.06
C GLY A 32 -13.89 8.37 42.23
N ASN A 33 -14.97 8.96 42.72
CA ASN A 33 -14.93 10.32 43.25
C ASN A 33 -15.54 10.30 44.66
N ALA A 34 -14.78 10.85 45.61
CA ALA A 34 -15.10 10.91 47.04
C ALA A 34 -15.88 12.19 47.38
N GLY A 35 -16.75 12.13 48.40
CA GLY A 35 -17.12 13.31 49.20
C GLY A 35 -18.60 13.52 49.58
N LEU A 36 -18.98 13.02 50.77
CA LEU A 36 -19.96 13.51 51.76
C LEU A 36 -21.50 13.60 51.46
N ALA A 37 -22.20 12.61 52.05
CA ALA A 37 -23.45 12.57 52.84
C ALA A 37 -24.59 13.61 52.68
N VAL A 38 -25.83 13.11 52.51
CA VAL A 38 -26.97 13.20 53.45
C VAL A 38 -27.93 12.01 53.17
N ALA A 39 -28.51 11.46 54.24
CA ALA A 39 -29.35 10.26 54.26
C ALA A 39 -30.77 10.48 53.68
N GLY A 40 -31.30 9.43 53.02
CA GLY A 40 -32.71 9.33 52.63
C GLY A 40 -32.89 8.18 51.65
N GLY A 41 -33.52 7.09 52.08
CA GLY A 41 -33.57 5.83 51.34
C GLY A 41 -34.37 5.88 50.04
N GLU A 42 -34.01 5.04 49.07
CA GLU A 42 -34.92 4.12 48.38
C GLU A 42 -34.18 3.34 47.26
N LYS A 43 -34.55 2.06 47.14
CA LYS A 43 -34.32 1.07 46.06
C LYS A 43 -33.02 1.15 45.23
N LYS A 44 -32.17 0.12 45.42
CA LYS A 44 -31.07 -0.26 44.52
C LYS A 44 -31.61 -0.63 43.13
N GLU A 45 -31.64 0.30 42.18
CA GLU A 45 -31.59 -0.04 40.76
C GLU A 45 -30.14 -0.37 40.35
N LYS A 46 -29.92 -1.52 39.73
CA LYS A 46 -28.63 -1.87 39.13
C LYS A 46 -28.37 -0.89 37.97
N PRO A 47 -27.20 -0.25 37.87
CA PRO A 47 -26.92 0.62 36.72
C PRO A 47 -26.97 -0.20 35.43
N ARG A 48 -27.81 0.21 34.48
CA ARG A 48 -27.83 -0.36 33.13
C ARG A 48 -26.52 0.04 32.44
N ALA A 49 -25.65 -0.95 32.19
CA ALA A 49 -24.35 -0.73 31.59
C ALA A 49 -24.50 -0.27 30.14
N VAL A 50 -23.91 0.89 29.81
CA VAL A 50 -23.72 1.36 28.44
C VAL A 50 -22.49 0.65 27.88
N LYS A 51 -22.65 -0.13 26.81
CA LYS A 51 -21.50 -0.67 26.05
C LYS A 51 -21.06 0.38 25.04
N LEU A 52 -19.96 1.06 25.35
CA LEU A 52 -19.23 1.89 24.40
C LEU A 52 -18.39 0.99 23.50
N TYR A 53 -18.52 1.14 22.19
CA TYR A 53 -17.66 0.47 21.20
C TYR A 53 -16.59 1.45 20.72
N TRP A 54 -15.35 1.00 20.74
CA TRP A 54 -14.20 1.71 20.16
C TRP A 54 -13.75 0.94 18.93
N LYS A 55 -13.51 1.63 17.82
CA LYS A 55 -12.79 1.06 16.68
C LYS A 55 -11.56 1.92 16.41
N THR A 56 -10.39 1.36 16.64
CA THR A 56 -9.11 1.95 16.28
C THR A 56 -8.94 1.81 14.77
N GLY A 57 -8.96 2.93 14.05
CA GLY A 57 -8.51 2.99 12.66
C GLY A 57 -6.99 3.22 12.60
N PRO A 58 -6.33 2.93 11.45
CA PRO A 58 -4.89 3.08 11.27
C PRO A 58 -4.37 4.53 11.36
N LEU A 59 -5.24 5.53 11.52
CA LEU A 59 -4.92 6.97 11.58
C LEU A 59 -5.32 7.65 12.91
N GLY A 60 -5.47 6.89 14.00
CA GLY A 60 -5.82 7.45 15.31
C GLY A 60 -7.34 7.49 15.59
N ARG A 61 -7.67 7.80 16.84
CA ARG A 61 -9.00 7.62 17.46
C ARG A 61 -10.03 8.60 16.90
N TYR A 62 -11.15 8.09 16.39
CA TYR A 62 -12.36 8.88 16.13
C TYR A 62 -13.57 8.23 16.83
N THR A 63 -14.33 9.03 17.56
CA THR A 63 -15.56 8.61 18.26
C THR A 63 -16.77 9.02 17.42
N TYR A 64 -17.58 8.05 17.00
CA TYR A 64 -18.98 8.30 16.62
C TYR A 64 -19.86 7.82 17.77
N PRO A 65 -20.68 8.67 18.41
CA PRO A 65 -21.74 8.17 19.25
C PRO A 65 -22.88 7.68 18.35
N SER A 66 -22.88 6.40 17.97
CA SER A 66 -24.10 5.75 17.50
C SER A 66 -24.86 5.22 18.73
N LEU A 67 -25.92 5.93 19.14
CA LEU A 67 -26.86 5.43 20.14
C LEU A 67 -28.01 4.72 19.39
N LEU A 68 -28.11 3.41 19.53
CA LEU A 68 -29.35 2.66 19.27
C LEU A 68 -29.82 2.09 20.61
N TRP A 69 -30.98 2.51 21.10
CA TRP A 69 -31.75 1.75 22.08
C TRP A 69 -33.23 1.72 21.70
N ASN A 70 -33.77 0.50 21.65
CA ASN A 70 -35.19 0.20 21.53
C ASN A 70 -35.91 0.63 22.82
N PHE A 71 -37.03 1.33 22.69
CA PHE A 71 -38.00 1.47 23.78
C PHE A 71 -39.06 0.38 23.69
N ASP A 72 -39.44 -0.18 24.84
CA ASP A 72 -40.69 -0.93 25.02
C ASP A 72 -41.74 0.07 25.53
N ASP A 73 -42.89 0.16 24.85
CA ASP A 73 -43.86 1.27 24.89
C ASP A 73 -44.72 1.36 26.18
N ARG A 74 -44.29 0.79 27.31
CA ARG A 74 -45.16 0.63 28.51
C ARG A 74 -44.91 1.56 29.69
N ASP A 75 -43.87 2.38 29.70
CA ASP A 75 -43.60 3.30 30.81
C ASP A 75 -44.14 4.71 30.50
N ARG A 76 -45.46 4.89 30.65
CA ARG A 76 -46.14 6.20 30.58
C ARG A 76 -46.58 6.65 31.98
N ASP A 77 -45.69 7.30 32.71
CA ASP A 77 -45.99 7.80 34.06
C ASP A 77 -46.88 9.07 34.05
N ARG A 78 -47.84 9.09 34.98
CA ARG A 78 -48.92 10.07 35.20
C ARG A 78 -48.50 11.49 35.62
N ARG A 79 -47.22 11.89 35.48
CA ARG A 79 -46.71 13.19 35.99
C ARG A 79 -46.46 14.26 34.93
N GLY A 80 -47.06 14.17 33.76
CA GLY A 80 -47.13 15.28 32.79
C GLY A 80 -45.79 15.82 32.27
N GLN A 81 -44.66 15.24 32.67
CA GLN A 81 -43.37 15.43 32.04
C GLN A 81 -43.25 14.30 31.02
N GLY A 82 -43.52 14.62 29.75
CA GLY A 82 -43.17 13.73 28.66
C GLY A 82 -41.68 13.37 28.74
N PRO A 83 -41.25 12.24 28.14
CA PRO A 83 -39.85 11.86 28.16
C PRO A 83 -39.01 13.04 27.71
N ALA A 84 -37.92 13.32 28.44
CA ALA A 84 -36.92 14.29 28.02
C ALA A 84 -36.64 14.00 26.55
N VAL A 85 -37.02 14.94 25.68
CA VAL A 85 -36.78 14.82 24.26
C VAL A 85 -35.26 14.88 24.15
N PHE A 86 -34.61 13.72 24.06
CA PHE A 86 -33.27 13.64 23.52
C PHE A 86 -33.43 14.12 22.09
N ARG A 87 -33.30 15.43 21.92
CA ARG A 87 -33.11 16.05 20.63
C ARG A 87 -31.95 15.25 20.04
N GLU A 88 -32.22 14.50 18.96
CA GLU A 88 -31.14 14.04 18.10
C GLU A 88 -30.28 15.28 17.91
N GLN A 89 -29.12 15.30 18.56
CA GLN A 89 -28.09 16.26 18.22
C GLN A 89 -27.69 15.80 16.84
N ASN A 90 -28.40 16.36 15.85
CA ASN A 90 -28.04 16.34 14.45
C ASN A 90 -26.52 16.56 14.43
N PRO A 91 -25.73 15.69 13.77
CA PRO A 91 -24.27 15.81 13.76
C PRO A 91 -23.93 17.28 13.52
N ASP A 92 -23.04 17.81 14.37
CA ASP A 92 -22.76 19.24 14.47
C ASP A 92 -22.66 19.83 13.05
N PRO A 93 -23.54 20.77 12.62
CA PRO A 93 -23.70 21.16 11.21
C PRO A 93 -22.44 21.79 10.60
N LEU A 94 -21.38 21.96 11.39
CA LEU A 94 -20.10 22.51 11.03
C LEU A 94 -19.00 21.45 10.82
N THR A 95 -19.23 20.19 11.17
CA THR A 95 -18.28 19.12 10.85
C THR A 95 -18.49 18.64 9.41
N PRO A 96 -17.51 18.82 8.51
CA PRO A 96 -17.65 18.31 7.15
C PRO A 96 -17.80 16.79 7.18
N PRO A 97 -18.71 16.21 6.37
CA PRO A 97 -18.85 14.76 6.29
C PRO A 97 -17.52 14.09 5.97
N PRO A 98 -17.23 12.91 6.55
CA PRO A 98 -16.00 12.19 6.26
C PRO A 98 -15.88 11.90 4.76
N ALA A 99 -14.65 11.82 4.28
CA ALA A 99 -14.31 11.46 2.92
C ALA A 99 -13.79 10.02 2.86
N ALA A 100 -13.73 9.49 1.64
CA ALA A 100 -13.02 8.26 1.35
C ALA A 100 -11.90 8.51 0.32
N PHE A 101 -10.88 7.67 0.40
CA PHE A 101 -9.69 7.67 -0.43
C PHE A 101 -9.65 6.38 -1.23
N ASP A 102 -9.58 6.47 -2.56
CA ASP A 102 -9.29 5.34 -3.45
C ASP A 102 -8.08 5.70 -4.31
N GLY A 103 -6.92 5.12 -3.97
CA GLY A 103 -5.63 5.48 -4.51
C GLY A 103 -5.04 4.39 -5.40
N GLN A 104 -4.33 4.81 -6.44
CA GLN A 104 -3.50 3.91 -7.23
C GLN A 104 -2.15 4.54 -7.61
N PHE A 105 -1.08 3.79 -7.39
CA PHE A 105 0.28 4.13 -7.83
C PHE A 105 0.59 3.50 -9.18
N LEU A 106 1.09 4.32 -10.10
CA LEU A 106 1.40 3.95 -11.47
C LEU A 106 2.83 4.37 -11.81
N ASN A 107 3.50 3.60 -12.66
CA ASN A 107 4.76 3.98 -13.26
C ASN A 107 4.51 5.14 -14.24
N ALA A 108 5.24 6.24 -14.07
CA ALA A 108 5.06 7.46 -14.87
C ALA A 108 5.38 7.26 -16.36
N GLU A 109 6.25 6.30 -16.70
CA GLU A 109 6.65 6.02 -18.08
C GLU A 109 5.76 4.98 -18.76
N THR A 110 5.43 3.88 -18.07
CA THR A 110 4.70 2.76 -18.67
C THR A 110 3.20 2.77 -18.39
N GLY A 111 2.76 3.49 -17.36
CA GLY A 111 1.39 3.46 -16.85
C GLY A 111 1.01 2.17 -16.11
N HIS A 112 1.96 1.25 -15.92
CA HIS A 112 1.71 0.00 -15.20
C HIS A 112 1.58 0.25 -13.69
N PRO A 113 0.79 -0.55 -12.96
CA PRO A 113 0.69 -0.43 -11.51
C PRO A 113 2.00 -0.76 -10.81
N ILE A 114 2.32 -0.02 -9.75
CA ILE A 114 3.48 -0.26 -8.90
C ILE A 114 2.99 -0.92 -7.60
N PRO A 115 3.29 -2.21 -7.35
CA PRO A 115 2.97 -2.84 -6.08
C PRO A 115 3.96 -2.42 -4.99
N GLU A 116 3.61 -2.71 -3.73
CA GLU A 116 4.52 -2.53 -2.58
C GLU A 116 5.11 -1.11 -2.43
N VAL A 117 4.38 -0.08 -2.85
CA VAL A 117 4.70 1.31 -2.54
C VAL A 117 4.37 1.58 -1.07
N GLU A 118 5.35 2.03 -0.31
CA GLU A 118 5.17 2.56 1.03
C GLU A 118 4.78 4.04 0.91
N ALA A 119 3.56 4.37 1.31
CA ALA A 119 3.02 5.72 1.30
C ALA A 119 2.85 6.21 2.74
N ILE A 120 3.56 7.28 3.08
CA ILE A 120 3.40 8.02 4.33
C ILE A 120 2.42 9.16 4.07
N ILE A 121 1.26 9.09 4.71
CA ILE A 121 0.14 10.00 4.51
C ILE A 121 -0.01 10.88 5.75
N SER A 122 0.15 12.19 5.58
CA SER A 122 0.06 13.19 6.64
C SER A 122 -1.15 14.11 6.44
N TYR A 123 -1.80 14.49 7.54
CA TYR A 123 -2.94 15.41 7.58
C TYR A 123 -2.84 16.33 8.79
N GLY A 124 -2.65 17.63 8.56
CA GLY A 124 -2.45 18.61 9.65
C GLY A 124 -1.34 18.17 10.61
N GLU A 125 -1.63 18.22 11.91
CA GLU A 125 -0.73 17.75 12.99
C GLU A 125 -1.03 16.31 13.45
N ALA A 126 -1.90 15.58 12.74
CA ALA A 126 -2.18 14.19 13.08
C ALA A 126 -0.97 13.30 12.82
N GLU A 127 -0.85 12.23 13.61
CA GLU A 127 0.16 11.19 13.40
C GLU A 127 0.06 10.64 11.95
N PRO A 128 1.18 10.57 11.23
CA PRO A 128 1.17 10.11 9.84
C PRO A 128 0.82 8.62 9.77
N GLY A 129 -0.03 8.27 8.82
CA GLY A 129 -0.29 6.86 8.49
C GLY A 129 0.74 6.33 7.52
N VAL A 130 1.08 5.05 7.66
CA VAL A 130 1.87 4.31 6.67
C VAL A 130 0.99 3.27 6.02
N VAL A 131 0.97 3.26 4.68
CA VAL A 131 0.18 2.32 3.89
C VAL A 131 1.08 1.65 2.85
N LEU A 132 0.95 0.33 2.71
CA LEU A 132 1.59 -0.43 1.64
C LEU A 132 0.55 -0.77 0.57
N THR A 133 0.85 -0.48 -0.70
CA THR A 133 -0.08 -0.80 -1.80
C THR A 133 -0.16 -2.31 -2.08
N ASP A 134 -1.32 -2.76 -2.55
CA ASP A 134 -1.52 -4.14 -2.99
C ASP A 134 -0.76 -4.50 -4.29
N GLY A 135 -0.88 -5.75 -4.74
CA GLY A 135 -0.26 -6.23 -5.99
C GLY A 135 -0.74 -5.53 -7.27
N ARG A 136 -1.74 -4.65 -7.19
CA ARG A 136 -2.27 -3.81 -8.28
C ARG A 136 -1.95 -2.32 -8.04
N GLY A 137 -1.08 -2.02 -7.08
CA GLY A 137 -0.69 -0.68 -6.70
C GLY A 137 -1.80 0.13 -6.05
N ARG A 138 -2.84 -0.51 -5.52
CA ARG A 138 -4.00 0.17 -4.93
C ARG A 138 -3.88 0.28 -3.43
N PHE A 139 -4.50 1.32 -2.90
CA PHE A 139 -4.73 1.52 -1.48
C PHE A 139 -6.03 2.28 -1.28
N SER A 140 -6.69 2.07 -0.13
CA SER A 140 -7.95 2.74 0.17
C SER A 140 -8.07 3.03 1.66
N ALA A 141 -8.73 4.14 1.98
CA ALA A 141 -9.12 4.49 3.33
C ALA A 141 -10.55 5.03 3.32
N GLU A 142 -11.35 4.64 4.30
CA GLU A 142 -12.72 5.12 4.50
C GLU A 142 -12.77 5.89 5.81
N ASP A 143 -13.81 6.72 5.96
CA ASP A 143 -14.05 7.51 7.17
C ASP A 143 -12.89 8.43 7.59
N VAL A 144 -12.22 9.05 6.61
CA VAL A 144 -11.11 9.99 6.85
C VAL A 144 -11.57 11.44 6.83
N PRO A 145 -10.93 12.37 7.57
CA PRO A 145 -11.22 13.79 7.46
C PRO A 145 -11.17 14.30 6.02
N ALA A 146 -12.11 15.17 5.66
CA ALA A 146 -12.00 15.89 4.40
C ALA A 146 -10.96 17.01 4.52
N GLY A 147 -10.22 17.28 3.45
CA GLY A 147 -9.20 18.31 3.46
C GLY A 147 -7.95 17.91 2.69
N GLN A 148 -6.85 18.62 2.94
CA GLN A 148 -5.61 18.47 2.20
C GLN A 148 -4.67 17.47 2.88
N TYR A 149 -4.24 16.47 2.13
CA TYR A 149 -3.31 15.43 2.55
C TYR A 149 -1.99 15.58 1.82
N SER A 150 -0.89 15.33 2.52
CA SER A 150 0.44 15.19 1.95
C SER A 150 0.82 13.73 1.93
N ILE A 151 1.23 13.21 0.78
CA ILE A 151 1.60 11.82 0.57
C ILE A 151 3.06 11.77 0.14
N ALA A 152 3.94 11.29 1.01
CA ALA A 152 5.31 10.93 0.66
C ALA A 152 5.35 9.45 0.28
N SER A 153 5.90 9.13 -0.89
CA SER A 153 5.84 7.80 -1.49
C SER A 153 7.24 7.27 -1.72
N HIS A 154 7.47 6.05 -1.26
CA HIS A 154 8.72 5.32 -1.41
C HIS A 154 8.45 3.97 -2.08
N ALA A 155 9.24 3.65 -3.11
CA ALA A 155 9.16 2.36 -3.78
C ALA A 155 10.53 1.96 -4.31
N ALA A 156 10.88 0.68 -4.15
CA ALA A 156 12.15 0.16 -4.62
C ALA A 156 12.31 0.40 -6.13
N GLY A 157 13.41 1.05 -6.53
CA GLY A 157 13.69 1.33 -7.93
C GLY A 157 13.08 2.62 -8.49
N TYR A 158 12.33 3.38 -7.69
CA TYR A 158 11.74 4.67 -8.09
C TYR A 158 12.39 5.83 -7.33
N TYR A 159 12.19 7.04 -7.84
CA TYR A 159 12.49 8.25 -7.06
C TYR A 159 11.40 8.49 -6.03
N ASP A 160 11.79 8.97 -4.85
CA ASP A 160 10.85 9.40 -3.83
C ASP A 160 10.07 10.61 -4.33
N GLU A 161 8.77 10.61 -4.06
CA GLU A 161 7.87 11.67 -4.51
C GLU A 161 6.93 12.09 -3.40
N LYS A 162 6.69 13.40 -3.31
CA LYS A 162 5.75 14.00 -2.37
C LYS A 162 4.64 14.69 -3.16
N THR A 163 3.41 14.22 -2.98
CA THR A 163 2.23 14.76 -3.67
C THR A 163 1.20 15.25 -2.66
N THR A 164 0.53 16.35 -2.98
CA THR A 164 -0.57 16.88 -2.17
C THR A 164 -1.90 16.58 -2.85
N VAL A 165 -2.86 16.07 -2.10
CA VAL A 165 -4.19 15.70 -2.60
C VAL A 165 -5.28 16.28 -1.71
N THR A 166 -6.38 16.72 -2.29
CA THR A 166 -7.52 17.29 -1.54
C THR A 166 -8.69 16.34 -1.60
N LEU A 167 -9.17 15.89 -0.44
CA LEU A 167 -10.35 15.05 -0.31
C LEU A 167 -11.59 15.90 -0.13
N VAL A 168 -12.57 15.71 -1.02
CA VAL A 168 -13.87 16.37 -0.95
C VAL A 168 -14.75 15.68 0.10
N PRO A 169 -15.42 16.42 1.01
CA PRO A 169 -16.33 15.86 2.02
C PRO A 169 -17.44 15.00 1.42
N GLY A 170 -17.76 13.88 2.08
CA GLY A 170 -18.86 12.99 1.70
C GLY A 170 -18.68 12.25 0.37
N LYS A 171 -17.47 12.28 -0.22
CA LYS A 171 -17.17 11.63 -1.49
C LYS A 171 -16.02 10.66 -1.37
N THR A 172 -16.03 9.65 -2.24
CA THR A 172 -14.85 8.83 -2.55
C THR A 172 -14.00 9.57 -3.57
N ASN A 173 -12.78 9.92 -3.18
CA ASN A 173 -11.84 10.63 -4.02
C ASN A 173 -10.89 9.63 -4.67
N VAL A 174 -10.94 9.56 -6.01
CA VAL A 174 -10.07 8.68 -6.80
C VAL A 174 -8.78 9.43 -7.13
N VAL A 175 -7.66 8.94 -6.62
CA VAL A 175 -6.33 9.56 -6.77
C VAL A 175 -5.42 8.63 -7.54
N ARG A 176 -4.81 9.14 -8.62
CA ARG A 176 -3.77 8.41 -9.37
C ARG A 176 -2.43 9.10 -9.19
N LEU A 177 -1.54 8.45 -8.46
CA LEU A 177 -0.20 8.92 -8.18
C LEU A 177 0.77 8.25 -9.17
N ARG A 178 1.74 9.02 -9.68
CA ARG A 178 2.71 8.52 -10.66
C ARG A 178 4.10 8.66 -10.08
N LEU A 179 4.87 7.57 -10.08
CA LEU A 179 6.28 7.59 -9.65
C LEU A 179 7.20 7.42 -10.86
N ARG A 180 8.30 8.17 -10.86
CA ARG A 180 9.31 8.10 -11.90
C ARG A 180 10.30 6.96 -11.61
N PRO A 181 10.48 6.00 -12.52
CA PRO A 181 11.47 4.93 -12.34
C PRO A 181 12.89 5.51 -12.39
N ARG A 182 13.80 4.97 -11.59
CA ARG A 182 15.23 5.27 -11.70
C ARG A 182 15.82 4.50 -12.88
N PRO A 183 16.84 5.06 -13.56
CA PRO A 183 17.54 4.33 -14.60
C PRO A 183 18.17 3.03 -14.06
N ALA A 184 18.13 1.98 -14.87
CA ALA A 184 18.78 0.71 -14.62
C ALA A 184 20.17 0.66 -15.26
N ALA A 185 20.96 -0.31 -14.83
CA ALA A 185 22.25 -0.62 -15.39
C ALA A 185 22.48 -2.14 -15.43
N PHE A 186 23.45 -2.55 -16.23
CA PHE A 186 24.02 -3.89 -16.12
C PHE A 186 25.54 -3.81 -16.24
N ALA A 187 26.19 -4.78 -15.61
CA ALA A 187 27.61 -5.04 -15.73
C ALA A 187 27.81 -6.54 -15.95
N GLY A 188 28.91 -6.93 -16.56
CA GLY A 188 29.23 -8.33 -16.69
C GLY A 188 30.64 -8.60 -17.17
N HIS A 189 31.01 -9.87 -17.12
CA HIS A 189 32.28 -10.37 -17.62
C HIS A 189 32.05 -11.46 -18.67
N LEU A 190 32.84 -11.39 -19.73
CA LEU A 190 32.87 -12.40 -20.78
C LEU A 190 34.11 -13.26 -20.61
N ARG A 191 33.91 -14.56 -20.43
CA ARG A 191 34.97 -15.55 -20.26
C ARG A 191 34.90 -16.62 -21.34
N ALA A 192 36.05 -17.11 -21.78
CA ALA A 192 36.16 -18.27 -22.64
C ALA A 192 35.90 -19.57 -21.86
N GLY A 193 35.80 -20.70 -22.57
CA GLY A 193 35.56 -22.01 -21.95
C GLY A 193 36.67 -22.47 -20.99
N ASP A 194 37.86 -21.87 -21.09
CA ASP A 194 39.00 -22.08 -20.19
C ASP A 194 39.04 -21.10 -19.00
N GLY A 195 38.05 -20.21 -18.89
CA GLY A 195 37.93 -19.21 -17.83
C GLY A 195 38.68 -17.90 -18.09
N GLN A 196 39.46 -17.78 -19.17
CA GLN A 196 40.18 -16.55 -19.50
C GLN A 196 39.21 -15.45 -19.96
N PRO A 197 39.48 -14.17 -19.63
CA PRO A 197 38.67 -13.06 -20.11
C PRO A 197 38.79 -12.90 -21.63
N VAL A 198 37.68 -12.58 -22.28
CA VAL A 198 37.65 -12.33 -23.73
C VAL A 198 37.54 -10.83 -23.97
N ALA A 199 38.62 -10.23 -24.47
CA ALA A 199 38.70 -8.81 -24.83
C ALA A 199 38.26 -8.55 -26.28
N GLY A 200 37.73 -7.36 -26.55
CA GLY A 200 37.39 -6.90 -27.89
C GLY A 200 36.15 -7.57 -28.52
N ALA A 201 35.39 -8.37 -27.77
CA ALA A 201 34.15 -8.94 -28.26
C ALA A 201 33.11 -7.84 -28.42
N ARG A 202 32.38 -7.85 -29.55
CA ARG A 202 31.36 -6.85 -29.83
C ARG A 202 30.08 -7.19 -29.08
N VAL A 203 29.62 -6.29 -28.23
CA VAL A 203 28.42 -6.44 -27.41
C VAL A 203 27.37 -5.42 -27.87
N VAL A 204 26.21 -5.90 -28.29
CA VAL A 204 25.10 -5.08 -28.77
C VAL A 204 23.89 -5.31 -27.89
N LEU A 205 23.38 -4.25 -27.27
CA LEU A 205 22.14 -4.28 -26.51
C LEU A 205 20.98 -3.82 -27.39
N LYS A 206 19.96 -4.65 -27.53
CA LYS A 206 18.74 -4.35 -28.27
C LYS A 206 17.54 -4.31 -27.34
N ASP A 207 16.62 -3.38 -27.57
CA ASP A 207 15.34 -3.34 -26.87
C ASP A 207 14.37 -4.44 -27.36
N SER A 208 13.18 -4.50 -26.77
CA SER A 208 12.11 -5.42 -27.16
C SER A 208 11.61 -5.24 -28.61
N LYS A 209 11.88 -4.08 -29.23
CA LYS A 209 11.58 -3.78 -30.64
C LYS A 209 12.76 -4.08 -31.56
N ARG A 210 13.81 -4.75 -31.05
CA ARG A 210 15.08 -5.06 -31.73
C ARG A 210 15.88 -3.83 -32.16
N LYS A 211 15.55 -2.65 -31.66
CA LYS A 211 16.34 -1.43 -31.91
C LYS A 211 17.62 -1.52 -31.09
N VAL A 212 18.76 -1.21 -31.72
CA VAL A 212 20.03 -1.07 -31.00
C VAL A 212 19.93 0.12 -30.07
N VAL A 213 20.05 -0.15 -28.78
CA VAL A 213 20.06 0.85 -27.70
C VAL A 213 21.49 1.27 -27.41
N GLN A 214 22.39 0.28 -27.37
CA GLN A 214 23.79 0.52 -27.08
C GLN A 214 24.67 -0.53 -27.77
N GLU A 215 25.89 -0.13 -28.07
CA GLU A 215 26.92 -0.98 -28.65
C GLU A 215 28.23 -0.67 -27.94
N MET A 216 28.96 -1.71 -27.56
CA MET A 216 30.22 -1.63 -26.81
C MET A 216 31.12 -2.80 -27.18
N ALA A 217 32.38 -2.73 -26.77
CA ALA A 217 33.32 -3.85 -26.83
C ALA A 217 33.71 -4.27 -25.42
N THR A 218 34.00 -5.56 -25.21
CA THR A 218 34.56 -6.02 -23.92
C THR A 218 35.96 -5.45 -23.71
N LEU A 219 36.25 -5.07 -22.47
CA LEU A 219 37.55 -4.54 -22.06
C LEU A 219 38.59 -5.67 -21.93
N ALA A 220 39.85 -5.30 -21.66
CA ALA A 220 40.98 -6.23 -21.57
C ALA A 220 40.78 -7.33 -20.50
N ASP A 221 40.06 -6.99 -19.42
CA ASP A 221 39.67 -7.90 -18.34
C ASP A 221 38.37 -8.66 -18.62
N GLY A 222 37.82 -8.53 -19.84
CA GLY A 222 36.57 -9.16 -20.26
C GLY A 222 35.32 -8.44 -19.74
N SER A 223 35.46 -7.33 -19.00
CA SER A 223 34.32 -6.59 -18.46
C SER A 223 33.57 -5.81 -19.55
N PHE A 224 32.27 -5.64 -19.36
CA PHE A 224 31.38 -4.83 -20.19
C PHE A 224 30.17 -4.38 -19.38
N GLY A 225 29.50 -3.30 -19.80
CA GLY A 225 28.32 -2.82 -19.09
C GLY A 225 27.75 -1.53 -19.67
N ALA A 226 26.53 -1.22 -19.25
CA ALA A 226 25.87 0.03 -19.58
C ALA A 226 24.95 0.48 -18.44
N GLY A 227 24.88 1.79 -18.22
CA GLY A 227 23.94 2.42 -17.31
C GLY A 227 23.00 3.38 -18.02
N GLY A 228 22.07 3.98 -17.27
CA GLY A 228 21.11 4.94 -17.83
C GLY A 228 19.99 4.28 -18.65
N LEU A 229 19.80 2.97 -18.50
CA LEU A 229 18.82 2.20 -19.27
C LEU A 229 17.43 2.33 -18.67
N LYS A 230 16.40 2.31 -19.52
CA LYS A 230 15.03 2.19 -19.02
C LYS A 230 14.76 0.78 -18.52
N ALA A 231 13.88 0.65 -17.53
CA ALA A 231 13.38 -0.66 -17.14
C ALA A 231 12.68 -1.35 -18.33
N GLY A 232 12.87 -2.66 -18.45
CA GLY A 232 12.28 -3.44 -19.52
C GLY A 232 13.11 -4.65 -19.93
N ARG A 233 12.64 -5.32 -20.98
CA ARG A 233 13.31 -6.48 -21.57
C ARG A 233 14.25 -6.05 -22.69
N TYR A 234 15.47 -6.57 -22.64
CA TYR A 234 16.52 -6.38 -23.62
C TYR A 234 17.04 -7.72 -24.12
N THR A 235 17.64 -7.70 -25.31
CA THR A 235 18.46 -8.80 -25.84
C THR A 235 19.89 -8.32 -25.94
N LEU A 236 20.79 -9.00 -25.25
CA LEU A 236 22.22 -8.78 -25.32
C LEU A 236 22.79 -9.75 -26.37
N GLU A 237 23.39 -9.22 -27.42
CA GLU A 237 24.07 -9.99 -28.46
C GLU A 237 25.58 -9.81 -28.30
N VAL A 238 26.29 -10.89 -28.03
CA VAL A 238 27.76 -10.90 -27.91
C VAL A 238 28.34 -11.62 -29.10
N THR A 239 29.21 -10.94 -29.84
CA THR A 239 29.85 -11.46 -31.06
C THR A 239 31.36 -11.58 -30.84
N ILE A 240 31.89 -12.78 -31.08
CA ILE A 240 33.31 -13.12 -30.97
C ILE A 240 33.72 -13.75 -32.30
N GLY A 241 34.51 -13.03 -33.09
CA GLY A 241 34.76 -13.43 -34.49
C GLY A 241 33.46 -13.56 -35.27
N GLU A 242 33.18 -14.74 -35.82
CA GLU A 242 31.95 -15.03 -36.56
C GLU A 242 30.80 -15.59 -35.70
N LYS A 243 31.05 -15.89 -34.42
CA LYS A 243 30.04 -16.47 -33.52
C LYS A 243 29.26 -15.39 -32.79
N THR A 244 27.93 -15.52 -32.74
CA THR A 244 27.05 -14.62 -31.97
C THR A 244 26.21 -15.39 -30.95
N THR A 245 26.30 -15.00 -29.68
CA THR A 245 25.47 -15.51 -28.58
C THR A 245 24.43 -14.46 -28.19
N ARG A 246 23.21 -14.90 -27.86
CA ARG A 246 22.13 -14.02 -27.42
C ARG A 246 21.66 -14.38 -26.02
N THR A 247 21.52 -13.37 -25.17
CA THR A 247 21.02 -13.51 -23.80
C THR A 247 19.87 -12.54 -23.57
N SER A 248 18.78 -13.02 -22.99
CA SER A 248 17.68 -12.13 -22.58
C SER A 248 18.00 -11.51 -21.23
N LEU A 249 17.82 -10.20 -21.13
CA LEU A 249 18.02 -9.41 -19.92
C LEU A 249 16.70 -8.73 -19.55
N GLU A 250 16.31 -8.78 -18.28
CA GLU A 250 15.11 -8.09 -17.79
C GLU A 250 15.50 -7.14 -16.67
N LEU A 251 15.57 -5.85 -16.99
CA LEU A 251 15.99 -4.81 -16.08
C LEU A 251 14.77 -4.22 -15.36
N LYS A 252 14.78 -4.23 -14.04
CA LYS A 252 13.78 -3.54 -13.22
C LYS A 252 14.17 -2.07 -13.01
N PRO A 253 13.23 -1.18 -12.63
CA PRO A 253 13.56 0.19 -12.27
C PRO A 253 14.68 0.25 -11.22
N GLY A 254 15.69 1.09 -11.45
CA GLY A 254 16.83 1.27 -10.55
C GLY A 254 17.71 0.04 -10.31
N ASP A 255 17.54 -1.01 -11.10
CA ASP A 255 18.27 -2.26 -10.93
C ASP A 255 19.69 -2.15 -11.50
N ILE A 256 20.64 -2.84 -10.86
CA ILE A 256 22.01 -3.02 -11.38
C ILE A 256 22.24 -4.52 -11.47
N GLN A 257 22.17 -5.06 -12.68
CA GLN A 257 22.26 -6.50 -12.89
C GLN A 257 23.67 -6.93 -13.29
N GLU A 258 24.24 -7.89 -12.56
CA GLU A 258 25.52 -8.52 -12.91
C GLU A 258 25.29 -9.77 -13.78
N LEU A 259 26.16 -9.96 -14.78
CA LEU A 259 26.10 -11.05 -15.75
C LEU A 259 27.47 -11.71 -15.90
N GLU A 260 27.52 -13.03 -15.79
CA GLU A 260 28.68 -13.82 -16.21
C GLU A 260 28.33 -14.59 -17.48
N LEU A 261 29.02 -14.29 -18.57
CA LEU A 261 28.80 -14.92 -19.86
C LEU A 261 29.99 -15.81 -20.23
N ALA A 262 29.70 -17.08 -20.53
CA ALA A 262 30.68 -17.99 -21.11
C ALA A 262 30.54 -17.98 -22.64
N ALA A 263 31.64 -17.69 -23.33
CA ALA A 263 31.75 -17.89 -24.76
C ALA A 263 31.67 -19.39 -25.08
N LYS A 264 30.75 -19.77 -25.97
CA LYS A 264 30.59 -21.14 -26.49
C LYS A 264 31.15 -21.26 -27.91
#